data_AF-A0A4P7J9N0-F1
#
_entry.id   AF-A0A4P7J9N0-F1
#
_cell.length_a   1.000
_cell.length_b   1.000
_cell.length_c   1.000
_cell.angle_alpha   90.00
_cell.angle_beta   90.00
_cell.angle_gamma   90.00
#
_symmetry.space_group_name_H-M   'P 1'
#
loop_
_entity.id
_entity.type
_entity.pdbx_description
1 polymer ?
#
loop_
_entity_poly.entity_id
_entity_poly.type
_entity_poly.pdbx_seq_one_letter_code
_entity_poly.pdbx_strand_id
1 'polypeptide(L)'
;MSIVSRTDAMVECALELLLHDAGPKMDVVKILVNRWPEATGLQLMVALIGAANAIEQVYAVGSPARLDADRAIRRAVLLSLDLYALESRGISPARGRDLLAFWGEEASEAGSDSP
;
A
#
# COMPACT_ATOMS: atom_id res chain seq x y z
N MET A 1 3.40 -3.01 -21.29
CA MET A 1 3.67 -2.02 -20.24
C MET A 1 4.97 -2.44 -19.55
N SER A 2 6.01 -1.62 -19.58
CA SER A 2 7.26 -1.89 -18.88
C SER A 2 7.01 -1.94 -17.36
N ILE A 3 7.81 -2.71 -16.61
CA ILE A 3 7.75 -2.74 -15.14
C ILE A 3 7.91 -1.32 -14.57
N VAL A 4 8.83 -0.53 -15.15
CA VAL A 4 9.07 0.87 -14.77
C VAL A 4 7.80 1.71 -14.96
N SER A 5 7.16 1.63 -16.13
CA SER A 5 5.91 2.36 -16.39
C SER A 5 4.73 1.94 -15.49
N ARG A 6 4.74 0.71 -14.96
CA ARG A 6 3.71 0.27 -14.01
C ARG A 6 3.96 0.88 -12.63
N THR A 7 5.20 0.82 -12.15
CA THR A 7 5.55 1.37 -10.85
C THR A 7 5.36 2.89 -10.82
N ASP A 8 5.70 3.61 -11.89
CA ASP A 8 5.45 5.05 -11.99
C ASP A 8 3.96 5.38 -11.86
N ALA A 9 3.09 4.65 -12.58
CA ALA A 9 1.64 4.82 -12.46
C ALA A 9 1.10 4.50 -11.05
N MET A 10 1.73 3.56 -10.34
CA MET A 10 1.38 3.27 -8.94
C MET A 10 1.84 4.38 -7.99
N VAL A 11 3.01 4.97 -8.22
CA VAL A 11 3.52 6.13 -7.45
C VAL A 11 2.59 7.32 -7.63
N GLU A 12 2.22 7.65 -8.88
CA GLU A 12 1.28 8.74 -9.19
C GLU A 12 -0.07 8.52 -8.48
N CYS A 13 -0.63 7.32 -8.60
CA CYS A 13 -1.87 6.97 -7.93
C CYS A 13 -1.75 7.07 -6.40
N ALA A 14 -0.63 6.64 -5.81
CA ALA A 14 -0.42 6.75 -4.37
C ALA A 14 -0.31 8.22 -3.94
N LEU A 15 0.39 9.07 -4.70
CA LEU A 15 0.48 10.50 -4.46
C LEU A 15 -0.88 11.18 -4.47
N GLU A 16 -1.70 10.90 -5.49
CA GLU A 16 -3.07 11.42 -5.58
C GLU A 16 -3.89 11.03 -4.34
N LEU A 17 -3.83 9.76 -3.92
CA LEU A 17 -4.58 9.27 -2.77
C LEU A 17 -4.08 9.83 -1.43
N LEU A 18 -2.78 10.09 -1.31
CA LEU A 18 -2.17 10.62 -0.10
C LEU A 18 -2.42 12.12 0.06
N LEU A 19 -2.44 12.89 -1.03
CA LEU A 19 -2.57 14.34 -1.01
C LEU A 19 -4.03 14.83 -1.12
N HIS A 20 -4.97 13.97 -1.49
CA HIS A 20 -6.38 14.36 -1.65
C HIS A 20 -7.15 14.29 -0.32
N ASP A 21 -7.84 15.37 0.03
CA ASP A 21 -8.52 15.59 1.32
C ASP A 21 -9.98 15.05 1.36
N ALA A 22 -10.44 14.37 0.32
CA ALA A 22 -11.84 13.94 0.22
C ALA A 22 -12.09 12.56 0.84
N GLY A 23 -12.46 12.56 2.12
CA GLY A 23 -13.18 11.44 2.75
C GLY A 23 -12.36 10.60 3.75
N PRO A 24 -13.00 9.63 4.43
CA PRO A 24 -12.31 8.72 5.36
C PRO A 24 -11.15 8.10 4.60
N LYS A 25 -9.92 8.35 5.06
CA LYS A 25 -8.66 7.95 4.41
C LYS A 25 -8.78 6.54 3.90
N MET A 26 -9.15 6.38 2.63
CA MET A 26 -9.24 5.08 2.00
C MET A 26 -7.84 4.50 2.09
N ASP A 27 -7.73 3.25 2.52
CA ASP A 27 -6.43 2.64 2.69
C ASP A 27 -5.74 2.59 1.32
N VAL A 28 -4.75 3.47 1.12
CA VAL A 28 -3.99 3.60 -0.13
C VAL A 28 -3.52 2.22 -0.60
N VAL A 29 -3.14 1.35 0.32
CA VAL A 29 -2.72 -0.02 0.02
C VAL A 29 -3.87 -0.82 -0.58
N LYS A 30 -5.06 -0.78 0.03
CA LYS A 30 -6.26 -1.46 -0.49
C LYS A 30 -6.61 -0.99 -1.90
N ILE A 31 -6.50 0.30 -2.18
CA ILE A 31 -6.74 0.81 -3.54
C ILE A 31 -5.69 0.30 -4.52
N LEU A 32 -4.41 0.36 -4.16
CA LEU A 32 -3.32 -0.11 -5.01
C LEU A 32 -3.47 -1.62 -5.32
N VAL A 33 -3.77 -2.47 -4.34
CA VAL A 33 -3.91 -3.91 -4.58
C VAL A 33 -5.15 -4.25 -5.40
N ASN A 34 -6.25 -3.50 -5.26
CA ASN A 34 -7.45 -3.70 -6.07
C ASN A 34 -7.23 -3.28 -7.52
N ARG A 35 -6.47 -2.18 -7.74
CA ARG A 35 -6.20 -1.66 -9.08
C ARG A 35 -5.10 -2.46 -9.80
N TRP A 36 -4.15 -3.04 -9.06
CA TRP A 36 -3.08 -3.88 -9.59
C TRP A 36 -2.92 -5.20 -8.82
N PRO A 37 -3.89 -6.13 -8.92
CA PRO A 37 -3.84 -7.41 -8.19
C PRO A 37 -2.66 -8.29 -8.60
N GLU A 38 -2.14 -8.09 -9.80
CA GLU A 38 -0.98 -8.80 -10.34
C GLU A 38 0.37 -8.18 -9.96
N ALA A 39 0.39 -7.01 -9.30
CA ALA A 39 1.64 -6.43 -8.82
C ALA A 39 2.22 -7.25 -7.67
N THR A 40 3.54 -7.38 -7.64
CA THR A 40 4.21 -8.01 -6.50
C THR A 40 4.17 -7.10 -5.28
N GLY A 41 4.32 -7.69 -4.09
CA GLY A 41 4.48 -6.94 -2.84
C GLY A 41 5.56 -5.86 -2.93
N LEU A 42 6.71 -6.19 -3.53
CA LEU A 42 7.79 -5.24 -3.76
C LEU A 42 7.40 -4.07 -4.67
N GLN A 43 6.61 -4.30 -5.72
CA GLN A 43 6.13 -3.19 -6.57
C GLN A 43 5.23 -2.22 -5.79
N LEU A 44 4.37 -2.75 -4.91
CA LEU A 44 3.52 -1.96 -4.03
C LEU A 44 4.34 -1.16 -3.01
N MET A 45 5.37 -1.79 -2.43
CA MET A 45 6.31 -1.12 -1.52
C MET A 45 7.05 0.04 -2.19
N VAL A 46 7.59 -0.19 -3.39
CA VAL A 46 8.28 0.86 -4.16
C VAL A 46 7.33 2.01 -4.48
N ALA A 47 6.07 1.73 -4.80
CA ALA A 47 5.08 2.78 -5.05
C ALA A 47 4.85 3.68 -3.83
N LEU A 48 4.67 3.09 -2.64
CA LEU A 48 4.44 3.82 -1.39
C LEU A 48 5.66 4.65 -0.97
N ILE A 49 6.86 4.06 -1.06
CA ILE A 49 8.12 4.74 -0.72
C ILE A 49 8.42 5.85 -1.74
N GLY A 50 8.18 5.59 -3.02
CA GLY A 50 8.34 6.59 -4.09
C GLY A 50 7.42 7.79 -3.87
N ALA A 51 6.15 7.55 -3.50
CA ALA A 51 5.20 8.62 -3.18
C ALA A 51 5.63 9.41 -1.94
N ALA A 52 6.07 8.73 -0.87
CA ALA A 52 6.60 9.41 0.31
C ALA A 52 7.79 10.31 -0.04
N ASN A 53 8.78 9.78 -0.76
CA ASN A 53 9.97 10.53 -1.19
C ASN A 53 9.60 11.75 -2.05
N ALA A 54 8.63 11.61 -2.95
CA ALA A 54 8.18 12.72 -3.78
C ALA A 54 7.52 13.84 -2.95
N ILE A 55 6.71 13.49 -1.94
CA ILE A 55 6.16 14.47 -0.99
C ILE A 55 7.29 15.18 -0.23
N GLU A 56 8.29 14.45 0.24
CA GLU A 56 9.41 15.04 0.98
C GLU A 56 10.28 15.97 0.13
N GLN A 57 10.42 15.69 -1.16
CA GLN A 57 11.17 16.55 -2.08
C GLN A 57 10.44 17.86 -2.40
N VAL A 58 9.11 17.83 -2.47
CA VAL A 58 8.30 19.00 -2.83
C VAL A 58 8.00 19.88 -1.62
N TYR A 59 7.74 19.28 -0.45
CA TYR A 59 7.27 20.02 0.73
C TYR A 59 8.38 20.22 1.77
N ALA A 60 8.49 21.47 2.24
CA ALA A 60 9.42 21.85 3.30
C ALA A 60 9.14 21.10 4.61
N VAL A 61 10.18 20.96 5.43
CA VAL A 61 10.08 20.41 6.79
C VAL A 61 9.08 21.25 7.60
N GLY A 62 8.14 20.58 8.28
CA GLY A 62 7.06 21.21 9.05
C GLY A 62 5.78 21.48 8.25
N SER A 63 5.77 21.25 6.92
CA SER A 63 4.54 21.28 6.12
C SER A 63 3.55 20.21 6.59
N PRO A 64 2.23 20.50 6.68
CA PRO A 64 1.21 19.48 6.95
C PRO A 64 1.26 18.28 5.99
N ALA A 65 1.66 18.50 4.72
CA ALA A 65 1.81 17.44 3.73
C ALA A 65 2.90 16.41 4.08
N ARG A 66 3.89 16.76 4.91
CA ARG A 66 4.89 15.79 5.42
C ARG A 66 4.24 14.69 6.25
N LEU A 67 3.10 14.97 6.89
CA LEU A 67 2.36 13.93 7.62
C LEU A 67 1.82 12.85 6.66
N ASP A 68 1.60 13.17 5.39
CA ASP A 68 1.20 12.18 4.38
C ASP A 68 2.36 11.30 3.91
N ALA A 69 3.58 11.83 3.87
CA ALA A 69 4.78 11.02 3.68
C ALA A 69 4.97 10.01 4.84
N ASP A 70 4.86 10.47 6.09
CA ASP A 70 4.94 9.59 7.27
C ASP A 70 3.86 8.51 7.24
N ARG A 71 2.63 8.86 6.83
CA ARG A 71 1.53 7.91 6.64
C ARG A 71 1.85 6.87 5.59
N ALA A 72 2.42 7.27 4.45
CA ALA A 72 2.81 6.35 3.38
C ALA A 72 3.89 5.36 3.85
N ILE A 73 4.91 5.84 4.58
CA ILE A 73 5.94 4.97 5.17
C ILE A 73 5.34 4.00 6.18
N ARG A 74 4.47 4.46 7.08
CA ARG A 74 3.78 3.58 8.03
C ARG A 74 2.96 2.50 7.33
N ARG A 75 2.29 2.83 6.22
CA ARG A 75 1.55 1.86 5.41
C ARG A 75 2.47 0.85 4.73
N ALA A 76 3.62 1.28 4.23
CA ALA A 76 4.63 0.37 3.68
C ALA A 76 5.16 -0.60 4.75
N VAL A 77 5.41 -0.12 5.97
CA VAL A 77 5.83 -0.98 7.09
C VAL A 77 4.75 -2.03 7.41
N LEU A 78 3.48 -1.62 7.56
CA LEU A 78 2.40 -2.57 7.83
C LEU A 78 2.25 -3.60 6.69
N LEU A 79 2.27 -3.14 5.44
CA LEU A 79 2.25 -4.01 4.27
C LEU A 79 3.40 -5.03 4.28
N SER A 80 4.60 -4.64 4.73
CA SER A 80 5.74 -5.56 4.81
C SER A 80 5.51 -6.71 5.81
N LEU A 81 4.73 -6.49 6.87
CA LEU A 81 4.37 -7.52 7.84
C LEU A 81 3.42 -8.55 7.21
N ASP A 82 2.42 -8.07 6.45
CA ASP A 82 1.47 -8.93 5.75
C ASP A 82 2.17 -9.75 4.65
N LEU A 83 3.08 -9.11 3.91
CA LEU A 83 3.91 -9.79 2.92
C LEU A 83 4.80 -10.85 3.56
N TYR A 84 5.42 -10.54 4.70
CA TYR A 84 6.21 -11.51 5.46
C TYR A 84 5.34 -12.70 5.92
N ALA A 85 4.13 -12.45 6.41
CA ALA A 85 3.20 -13.50 6.82
C ALA A 85 2.84 -14.43 5.64
N LEU A 86 2.50 -13.86 4.47
CA LEU A 86 2.24 -14.63 3.25
C LEU A 86 3.44 -15.47 2.80
N GLU A 87 4.63 -14.86 2.78
CA GLU A 87 5.85 -15.56 2.36
C GLU A 87 6.24 -16.66 3.35
N SER A 88 6.00 -16.47 4.65
CA SER A 88 6.20 -17.51 5.67
C SER A 88 5.27 -18.72 5.48
N ARG A 89 4.13 -18.54 4.80
CA ARG A 89 3.19 -19.59 4.39
C ARG A 89 3.53 -20.22 3.03
N GLY A 90 4.65 -19.83 2.41
CA GLY A 90 5.12 -20.35 1.13
C GLY A 90 4.56 -19.64 -0.10
N ILE A 91 3.85 -18.52 0.06
CA ILE A 91 3.33 -17.72 -1.05
C ILE A 91 4.39 -16.68 -1.45
N SER A 92 5.25 -17.02 -2.42
CA SER A 92 6.32 -16.12 -2.91
C SER A 92 6.51 -16.22 -4.44
N PRO A 93 6.63 -15.08 -5.15
CA PRO A 93 6.46 -13.72 -4.64
C PRO A 93 4.98 -13.44 -4.34
N ALA A 94 4.69 -12.91 -3.15
CA ALA A 94 3.35 -12.47 -2.81
C ALA A 94 2.89 -11.34 -3.74
N ARG A 95 1.63 -11.39 -4.18
CA ARG A 95 1.00 -10.40 -5.06
C ARG A 95 -0.19 -9.72 -4.39
N GLY A 96 -0.66 -8.63 -5.01
CA GLY A 96 -1.85 -7.89 -4.56
C GLY A 96 -3.08 -8.78 -4.33
N ARG A 97 -3.33 -9.75 -5.21
CA ARG A 97 -4.44 -10.71 -5.04
C ARG A 97 -4.29 -11.63 -3.83
N ASP A 98 -3.05 -11.98 -3.46
CA ASP A 98 -2.79 -12.87 -2.33
C ASP A 98 -3.05 -12.12 -1.01
N LEU A 99 -2.70 -10.82 -0.97
CA LEU A 99 -3.08 -9.91 0.12
C LEU A 99 -4.60 -9.74 0.25
N LEU A 100 -5.30 -9.59 -0.88
CA LEU A 100 -6.77 -9.49 -0.87
C LEU A 100 -7.43 -10.74 -0.28
N ALA A 101 -6.92 -11.94 -0.62
CA ALA A 101 -7.39 -13.19 -0.03
C ALA A 101 -7.08 -13.26 1.47
N PHE A 102 -5.84 -12.96 1.84
CA PHE A 102 -5.35 -12.97 3.23
C PHE A 102 -6.19 -12.09 4.16
N TRP A 103 -6.45 -10.83 3.78
CA TRP A 103 -7.27 -9.93 4.59
C TRP A 103 -8.76 -10.32 4.61
N GLY A 104 -9.23 -11.04 3.58
CA GLY A 104 -10.59 -11.58 3.54
C GLY A 104 -10.79 -12.74 4.52
N GLU A 105 -9.78 -13.60 4.67
CA GLU A 105 -9.74 -14.69 5.65
C GLU A 105 -9.77 -14.14 7.08
N GLU A 106 -8.90 -13.18 7.40
CA GLU A 106 -8.84 -12.55 8.73
C GLU A 106 -10.17 -11.90 9.15
N ALA A 107 -10.86 -11.26 8.20
CA ALA A 107 -12.18 -10.66 8.46
C ALA A 107 -13.26 -11.71 8.75
N SER A 108 -13.16 -12.90 8.15
CA SER A 108 -14.09 -14.00 8.39
C SER A 108 -13.85 -14.66 9.75
N GLU A 109 -12.59 -14.82 10.17
CA GLU A 109 -12.22 -15.37 11.48
C GLU A 109 -12.63 -14.42 12.62
N ALA A 110 -12.44 -13.10 12.44
CA ALA A 110 -12.87 -12.09 13.41
C ALA A 110 -14.40 -12.02 13.61
N GLY A 111 -15.18 -12.41 12.60
CA GLY A 111 -16.64 -12.47 12.66
C GLY A 111 -17.19 -13.73 13.35
N SER A 112 -16.42 -14.81 13.42
CA SER A 112 -16.83 -16.06 14.08
C SER A 112 -16.65 -16.06 15.60
N ASP A 113 -15.92 -15.09 16.16
CA ASP A 113 -15.67 -14.93 17.60
C ASP A 113 -16.63 -13.94 18.30
N SER A 114 -17.69 -13.47 17.61
CA SER A 114 -18.74 -12.65 18.24
C SER A 114 -19.87 -13.53 18.81
N PRO A 115 -20.14 -13.48 20.14
CA PRO A 115 -21.15 -14.30 20.81
C PRO A 115 -22.61 -13.93 20.50
#